data_AF-A0AAW7YUF6-F1
#
_entry.id   AF-A0AAW7YUF6-F1
#
_cell.length_a   1.000
_cell.length_b   1.000
_cell.length_c   1.000
_cell.angle_alpha   90.00
_cell.angle_beta   90.00
_cell.angle_gamma   90.00
#
_symmetry.space_group_name_H-M   'P 1'
#
loop_
_entity.id
_entity.type
_entity.pdbx_description
1 polymer ?
#
loop_
_entity_poly.entity_id
_entity_poly.type
_entity_poly.pdbx_seq_one_letter_code
_entity_poly.pdbx_strand_id
1 'polypeptide(L)'
;VRTLTFQQISDSRFNGSELELAKLTSGVESSLSALPGVKIQIEELRCLENAETSTKSWRQRFNVQKVGRKTTWNDVYKAVNSVKAVPYDFVSMSSFFE
;
A
#
# COMPACT_ATOMS: atom_id res chain seq x y z
N VAL A 1 10.08 13.03 -9.24
CA VAL A 1 8.66 13.05 -8.80
C VAL A 1 8.61 12.49 -7.39
N ARG A 2 7.78 13.00 -6.47
CA ARG A 2 7.67 12.42 -5.12
C ARG A 2 6.74 11.21 -5.18
N THR A 3 7.24 10.05 -4.76
CA THR A 3 6.45 8.82 -4.64
C THR A 3 6.13 8.60 -3.18
N LEU A 4 4.84 8.46 -2.85
CA LEU A 4 4.41 8.02 -1.54
C LEU A 4 4.48 6.49 -1.51
N THR A 5 5.20 5.95 -0.53
CA THR A 5 5.33 4.51 -0.36
C THR A 5 4.79 4.10 1.00
N PHE A 6 4.02 3.03 1.01
CA PHE A 6 3.53 2.43 2.25
C PHE A 6 3.36 0.93 2.07
N GLN A 7 3.23 0.23 3.20
CA GLN A 7 3.10 -1.21 3.22
C GLN A 7 1.88 -1.63 4.04
N GLN A 8 1.03 -2.46 3.45
CA GLN A 8 0.00 -3.19 4.17
C GLN A 8 0.59 -4.49 4.69
N ILE A 9 0.28 -4.80 5.95
CA ILE A 9 0.76 -6.01 6.63
C ILE A 9 -0.44 -6.73 7.23
N SER A 10 -0.51 -8.02 6.95
CA SER A 10 -1.38 -8.99 7.61
C SER A 10 -0.47 -10.01 8.27
N ASP A 11 -0.67 -10.29 9.55
CA ASP A 11 0.22 -11.14 10.33
C ASP A 11 -0.59 -12.17 11.10
N SER A 12 -0.21 -13.44 10.95
CA SER A 12 -0.86 -14.58 11.61
C SER A 12 -0.89 -14.46 13.14
N ARG A 13 0.04 -13.72 13.75
CA ARG A 13 0.03 -13.44 15.20
C ARG A 13 -1.22 -12.69 15.66
N PHE A 14 -1.87 -11.98 14.75
CA PHE A 14 -3.09 -11.21 15.02
C PHE A 14 -4.31 -11.79 14.27
N ASN A 15 -4.30 -13.10 13.99
CA ASN A 15 -5.28 -13.78 13.15
C ASN A 15 -5.34 -13.28 11.69
N GLY A 16 -4.29 -12.60 11.24
CA GLY A 16 -4.16 -12.16 9.86
C GLY A 16 -4.06 -13.34 8.91
N SER A 17 -4.56 -13.15 7.69
CA SER A 17 -4.45 -14.10 6.59
C SER A 17 -4.05 -13.39 5.30
N GLU A 18 -3.62 -14.18 4.31
CA GLU A 18 -3.41 -13.71 2.95
C GLU A 18 -4.71 -13.13 2.35
N LEU A 19 -5.85 -13.75 2.63
CA LEU A 19 -7.17 -13.27 2.20
C LEU A 19 -7.51 -11.90 2.78
N GLU A 20 -7.17 -11.66 4.05
CA GLU A 20 -7.34 -10.34 4.66
C GLU A 20 -6.46 -9.31 3.96
N LEU A 21 -5.19 -9.64 3.69
CA LEU A 21 -4.30 -8.76 2.95
C LEU A 21 -4.85 -8.45 1.56
N ALA A 22 -5.36 -9.45 0.84
CA ALA A 22 -5.95 -9.26 -0.49
C ALA A 22 -7.16 -8.30 -0.45
N LYS A 23 -8.03 -8.41 0.57
CA LYS A 23 -9.14 -7.48 0.78
C LYS A 23 -8.66 -6.05 1.06
N LEU A 24 -7.67 -5.89 1.94
CA LEU A 24 -7.07 -4.59 2.23
C LEU A 24 -6.44 -3.98 0.97
N THR A 25 -5.72 -4.79 0.20
CA THR A 25 -5.08 -4.37 -1.05
C THR A 25 -6.10 -3.88 -2.07
N SER A 26 -7.15 -4.66 -2.31
CA SER A 26 -8.22 -4.29 -3.24
C SER A 26 -8.98 -3.02 -2.78
N GLY A 27 -9.20 -2.87 -1.47
CA GLY A 27 -9.82 -1.67 -0.90
C GLY A 27 -8.97 -0.41 -1.10
N VAL A 28 -7.66 -0.52 -0.87
CA VAL A 28 -6.70 0.58 -1.05
C VAL A 28 -6.60 0.94 -2.53
N GLU A 29 -6.45 -0.06 -3.40
CA GLU A 29 -6.38 0.13 -4.86
C GLU A 29 -7.64 0.82 -5.38
N SER A 30 -8.82 0.37 -4.97
CA SER A 30 -10.10 0.98 -5.37
C SER A 30 -10.20 2.43 -4.91
N SER A 31 -9.83 2.70 -3.65
CA SER A 31 -9.93 4.05 -3.06
C SER A 31 -8.97 5.03 -3.73
N LEU A 32 -7.75 4.58 -4.07
CA LEU A 32 -6.76 5.39 -4.77
C LEU A 32 -7.09 5.56 -6.26
N SER A 33 -7.64 4.55 -6.92
CA SER A 33 -8.01 4.60 -8.35
C SER A 33 -9.18 5.55 -8.60
N ALA A 34 -10.02 5.79 -7.59
CA ALA A 34 -11.07 6.81 -7.65
C ALA A 34 -10.52 8.25 -7.67
N LEU A 35 -9.24 8.46 -7.31
CA LEU A 35 -8.62 9.78 -7.27
C LEU A 35 -8.05 10.18 -8.65
N PRO A 36 -8.44 11.34 -9.20
CA PRO A 36 -7.99 11.76 -10.52
C PRO A 36 -6.50 12.09 -10.52
N GLY A 37 -5.76 11.56 -11.51
CA GLY A 37 -4.34 11.86 -11.68
C GLY A 37 -3.44 11.21 -10.63
N VAL A 38 -3.88 10.09 -10.04
CA VAL A 38 -3.05 9.21 -9.19
C VAL A 38 -2.66 7.99 -10.01
N LYS A 39 -1.35 7.65 -9.99
CA LYS A 39 -0.82 6.39 -10.50
C LYS A 39 -0.40 5.53 -9.33
N ILE A 40 -0.78 4.27 -9.36
CA ILE A 40 -0.52 3.30 -8.30
C ILE A 40 0.27 2.16 -8.93
N GLN A 41 1.29 1.72 -8.22
CA GLN A 41 1.98 0.48 -8.51
C GLN A 41 2.00 -0.36 -7.25
N ILE A 42 1.64 -1.62 -7.42
CA ILE A 42 1.57 -2.60 -6.35
C ILE A 42 2.72 -3.58 -6.63
N GLU A 43 3.64 -3.73 -5.67
CA GLU A 43 4.74 -4.70 -5.81
C GLU A 43 4.23 -6.14 -5.69
N GLU A 44 5.09 -7.14 -5.87
CA GLU A 44 4.71 -8.52 -5.60
C GLU A 44 4.45 -8.75 -4.10
N LEU A 45 3.48 -9.61 -3.81
CA LEU A 45 3.17 -10.04 -2.46
C LEU A 45 4.37 -10.77 -1.85
N ARG A 46 4.78 -10.33 -0.65
CA ARG A 46 5.87 -10.97 0.08
C ARG A 46 5.31 -11.71 1.28
N CYS A 47 5.60 -13.00 1.39
CA CYS A 47 5.33 -13.79 2.58
C CYS A 47 6.64 -13.97 3.35
N LEU A 48 6.65 -13.60 4.62
CA LEU A 48 7.75 -13.88 5.54
C LEU A 48 7.27 -14.89 6.57
N GLU A 49 8.00 -15.98 6.71
CA GLU A 49 7.77 -16.96 7.76
C GLU A 49 8.90 -16.85 8.78
N ASN A 50 8.53 -16.74 10.06
CA ASN A 50 9.49 -16.87 11.14
C ASN A 50 9.65 -18.35 11.48
N ALA A 51 10.85 -18.90 11.27
CA ALA A 51 11.15 -20.30 11.53
C ALA A 51 11.03 -20.68 13.02
N GLU A 52 11.25 -19.74 13.94
CA GLU A 52 11.24 -20.02 15.39
C GLU A 52 9.82 -20.10 15.97
N THR A 53 8.90 -19.28 15.45
CA THR A 53 7.53 -19.16 15.97
C THR A 53 6.47 -19.73 15.03
N SER A 54 6.88 -20.22 13.84
CA SER A 54 5.99 -20.61 12.73
C SER A 54 4.97 -19.55 12.35
N THR A 55 5.25 -18.27 12.66
CA THR A 55 4.35 -17.15 12.35
C THR A 55 4.60 -16.65 10.95
N LYS A 56 3.54 -16.50 10.15
CA LYS A 56 3.57 -15.91 8.81
C LYS A 56 3.13 -14.45 8.85
N SER A 57 3.81 -13.62 8.07
CA SER A 57 3.44 -12.24 7.80
C SER A 57 3.36 -12.04 6.28
N TRP A 58 2.19 -11.65 5.78
CA TRP A 58 1.99 -11.25 4.40
C TRP A 58 2.12 -9.73 4.28
N ARG A 59 2.87 -9.28 3.27
CA ARG A 59 3.21 -7.87 3.07
C ARG A 59 2.95 -7.47 1.64
N GLN A 60 2.23 -6.37 1.47
CA GLN A 60 1.95 -5.75 0.17
C GLN A 60 2.45 -4.32 0.17
N ARG A 61 3.36 -3.97 -0.74
CA ARG A 61 3.88 -2.61 -0.87
C ARG A 61 3.18 -1.87 -2.00
N PHE A 62 2.91 -0.59 -1.74
CA PHE A 62 2.28 0.34 -2.66
C PHE A 62 3.22 1.51 -2.91
N ASN A 63 3.32 1.88 -4.18
CA ASN A 63 4.03 3.06 -4.66
C ASN A 63 3.01 3.96 -5.37
N VAL A 64 2.76 5.14 -4.80
CA VAL A 64 1.73 6.08 -5.27
C VAL A 64 2.37 7.36 -5.76
N GLN A 65 2.08 7.71 -7.00
CA GLN A 65 2.52 8.96 -7.62
C GLN A 65 1.31 9.82 -7.96
N LYS A 66 1.42 11.13 -7.70
CA LYS A 66 0.49 12.10 -8.25
C LYS A 66 1.07 12.67 -9.55
N VAL A 67 0.25 12.71 -10.59
CA VAL A 67 0.59 13.31 -11.90
C VAL A 67 -0.19 14.62 -12.10
N GLY A 68 -1.28 14.83 -11.36
CA GLY A 68 -2.11 16.04 -11.43
C GLY A 68 -1.98 16.98 -10.23
N ARG A 69 -2.57 18.18 -10.36
CA ARG A 69 -2.66 19.19 -9.28
C ARG A 69 -3.97 19.12 -8.47
N LYS A 70 -5.00 18.46 -9.01
CA LYS A 70 -6.34 18.37 -8.40
C LYS A 70 -6.34 17.53 -7.12
N THR A 71 -5.67 16.38 -7.15
CA THR A 71 -5.56 15.49 -5.99
C THR A 71 -4.42 15.94 -5.09
N THR A 72 -4.71 16.16 -3.81
CA THR A 72 -3.71 16.53 -2.81
C THR A 72 -3.17 15.27 -2.12
N TRP A 73 -2.00 15.39 -1.48
CA TRP A 73 -1.50 14.28 -0.66
C TRP A 73 -2.43 13.96 0.51
N ASN A 74 -3.20 14.94 1.00
CA ASN A 74 -4.19 14.71 2.05
C ASN A 74 -5.33 13.80 1.57
N ASP A 75 -5.76 13.93 0.32
CA ASP A 75 -6.78 13.05 -0.26
C ASP A 75 -6.26 11.61 -0.39
N VAL A 76 -4.99 11.46 -0.81
CA VAL A 76 -4.31 10.16 -0.85
C VAL A 76 -4.23 9.56 0.55
N TYR A 77 -3.84 10.33 1.58
CA TYR A 77 -3.80 9.84 2.95
C TYR A 77 -5.17 9.40 3.47
N LYS A 78 -6.22 10.17 3.17
CA LYS A 78 -7.59 9.81 3.55
C LYS A 78 -8.03 8.51 2.89
N ALA A 79 -7.73 8.34 1.60
CA ALA A 79 -8.09 7.14 0.84
C ALA A 79 -7.38 5.87 1.34
N VAL A 80 -6.11 5.97 1.74
CA VAL A 80 -5.39 4.82 2.30
C VAL A 80 -5.85 4.54 3.74
N ASN A 81 -5.93 5.58 4.56
CA ASN A 81 -6.33 5.46 5.97
C ASN A 81 -7.80 5.06 6.16
N SER A 82 -8.68 5.25 5.16
CA SER A 82 -10.08 4.77 5.23
C SER A 82 -10.18 3.25 5.18
N VAL A 83 -9.15 2.56 4.69
CA VAL A 83 -9.10 1.09 4.68
C VAL A 83 -8.39 0.59 5.93
N LYS A 84 -7.15 1.04 6.14
CA LYS A 84 -6.34 0.71 7.33
C LYS A 84 -5.26 1.75 7.51
N ALA A 85 -5.09 2.24 8.74
CA ALA A 85 -4.00 3.15 9.07
C ALA A 85 -2.65 2.45 8.90
N VAL A 86 -1.75 3.09 8.15
CA VAL A 86 -0.40 2.57 7.87
C VAL A 86 0.65 3.69 7.96
N PRO A 87 1.90 3.36 8.30
CA PRO A 87 3.00 4.31 8.18
C PRO A 87 3.30 4.60 6.71
N TYR A 88 3.68 5.85 6.45
CA TYR A 88 3.99 6.35 5.12
C TYR A 88 5.42 6.87 5.07
N ASP A 89 6.04 6.75 3.90
CA ASP A 89 7.31 7.42 3.61
C ASP A 89 7.28 8.04 2.21
N PHE A 90 8.06 9.11 2.02
CA PHE A 90 8.24 9.74 0.72
C PHE A 90 9.65 9.45 0.19
N VAL A 91 9.71 8.65 -0.86
CA VAL A 91 10.94 8.43 -1.60
C VAL A 91 10.97 9.25 -2.88
N SER A 92 12.12 9.85 -3.14
CA SER A 92 12.41 10.49 -4.42
C SER A 92 12.90 9.41 -5.38
N MET A 93 11.99 8.90 -6.22
CA MET A 93 12.33 7.92 -7.25
C MET A 93 12.16 8.56 -8.63
N SER A 94 13.21 8.42 -9.45
CA SER A 94 13.35 9.10 -10.74
C SER A 94 12.42 8.54 -11.82
N SER A 95 12.08 7.26 -11.77
CA SER A 95 11.30 6.59 -12.80
C SER A 95 10.75 5.27 -12.25
N PHE A 96 9.42 5.16 -12.16
CA PHE A 96 8.73 3.87 -11.93
C PHE A 96 7.74 3.55 -13.05
N PHE A 97 7.36 4.56 -13.84
CA PHE A 97 6.51 4.46 -15.01
C PHE A 97 7.30 5.06 -16.19
N GLU A 98 8.24 4.28 -16.73
CA GLU A 98 8.73 4.49 -18.10
C GLU A 98 7.75 3.86 -19.09
#